data_AF-A0A5K1AG74-F1
#
_entry.id   AF-A0A5K1AG74-F1
#
_cell.length_a   1.000
_cell.length_b   1.000
_cell.length_c   1.000
_cell.angle_alpha   90.00
_cell.angle_beta   90.00
_cell.angle_gamma   90.00
#
_symmetry.space_group_name_H-M   'P 1'
#
loop_
_entity.id
_entity.type
_entity.pdbx_description
1 polymer ?
#
loop_
_entity_poly.entity_id
_entity_poly.type
_entity_poly.pdbx_seq_one_letter_code
_entity_poly.pdbx_strand_id
1 'polypeptide(L)' 'VFTPYYSEIVLYSVAELQKKNEDGISTLFYLQKIFP' A
#
# COMPACT_ATOMS: atom_id res chain seq x y z
N VAL A 1 -10.90 7.97 -25.58
CA VAL A 1 -10.73 8.97 -24.52
C VAL A 1 -9.47 8.62 -23.74
N PHE A 2 -8.41 9.41 -23.88
CA PHE A 2 -7.14 9.22 -23.18
C PHE A 2 -7.06 10.28 -22.08
N THR A 3 -7.39 9.92 -20.85
CA THR A 3 -7.11 10.76 -19.68
C THR A 3 -5.67 10.47 -19.23
N PRO A 4 -4.69 11.36 -19.47
CA PRO A 4 -3.29 10.93 -19.53
C PRO A 4 -2.61 10.77 -18.17
N TYR A 5 -3.22 11.16 -17.06
CA TYR A 5 -2.60 11.08 -15.74
C TYR A 5 -3.67 10.92 -14.68
N TYR A 6 -4.26 9.74 -14.55
CA TYR A 6 -4.75 9.36 -13.22
C TYR A 6 -3.52 8.98 -12.40
N SER A 7 -2.79 9.99 -11.94
CA SER A 7 -1.81 9.81 -10.88
C SER A 7 -2.61 9.47 -9.64
N GLU A 8 -2.91 8.19 -9.46
CA GLU A 8 -3.41 7.69 -8.20
C GLU A 8 -2.49 8.24 -7.11
N ILE A 9 -3.06 9.02 -6.19
CA ILE A 9 -2.32 9.57 -5.08
C ILE A 9 -1.93 8.34 -4.27
N VAL A 10 -0.68 7.90 -4.41
CA VAL A 10 -0.14 6.79 -3.65
C VAL A 10 -0.10 7.25 -2.19
N LEU A 11 -1.18 6.94 -1.45
CA LEU A 11 -1.36 7.36 -0.06
C LEU A 11 -0.23 6.85 0.84
N TYR A 12 0.38 5.72 0.48
CA TYR A 12 1.42 5.07 1.28
C TYR A 12 2.66 4.80 0.44
N SER A 13 3.79 5.35 0.89
CA SER A 13 5.11 4.95 0.38
C SER A 13 5.43 3.52 0.83
N VAL A 14 6.34 2.84 0.11
CA VAL A 14 6.78 1.47 0.45
C VAL A 14 7.29 1.38 1.91
N ALA A 15 7.96 2.41 2.40
CA ALA A 15 8.41 2.50 3.79
C ALA A 15 7.24 2.50 4.79
N GLU A 16 6.16 3.23 4.49
CA GLU A 16 4.95 3.25 5.33
C GLU A 16 4.20 1.91 5.27
N LEU A 17 4.23 1.22 4.14
CA LEU A 17 3.65 -0.13 4.01
C LEU A 17 4.44 -1.20 4.78
N GLN A 18 5.75 -1.03 4.92
CA GLN A 18 6.62 -1.92 5.70
C GLN A 18 6.67 -1.55 7.19
N LYS A 19 6.22 -0.34 7.54
CA LYS A 19 6.09 0.10 8.93
C LYS A 19 5.18 -0.85 9.70
N LYS A 20 5.61 -1.19 10.91
CA LYS A 20 4.84 -2.05 11.81
C LYS A 20 3.71 -1.25 12.45
N ASN A 21 2.52 -1.82 12.43
CA ASN A 21 1.38 -1.32 13.18
C ASN A 21 1.48 -1.72 14.67
N GLU A 22 0.48 -1.39 15.48
CA GLU A 22 0.47 -1.68 16.93
C GLU A 22 0.58 -3.18 17.26
N ASP A 23 0.07 -4.06 16.40
CA ASP A 23 0.25 -5.52 16.48
C ASP A 23 1.64 -6.03 16.07
N GLY A 24 2.54 -5.14 15.63
CA GLY A 24 3.88 -5.51 15.16
C GLY A 24 3.93 -6.08 13.74
N ILE A 25 2.81 -6.11 13.03
CA ILE A 25 2.67 -6.58 11.64
C ILE A 25 2.56 -5.37 10.69
N SER A 26 3.21 -5.46 9.53
CA SER A 26 3.20 -4.41 8.52
C SER A 26 1.98 -4.48 7.61
N THR A 27 1.45 -3.34 7.17
CA THR A 27 0.30 -3.27 6.26
C THR A 27 0.53 -4.05 4.96
N LEU A 28 1.77 -4.06 4.44
CA LEU A 28 2.15 -4.87 3.28
C LEU A 28 1.90 -6.37 3.47
N PHE A 29 2.11 -6.89 4.68
CA PHE A 29 1.94 -8.31 4.99
C PHE A 29 0.47 -8.72 4.93
N TYR A 30 -0.43 -7.87 5.44
CA TYR A 30 -1.87 -8.10 5.32
C TYR A 30 -2.31 -8.07 3.86
N LEU A 31 -1.82 -7.11 3.08
CA LEU A 31 -2.16 -7.02 1.65
C LEU A 31 -1.75 -8.28 0.89
N GLN A 32 -0.52 -8.78 1.07
CA GLN A 32 -0.06 -10.03 0.45
C GLN A 32 -0.85 -11.26 0.90
N LYS A 33 -1.39 -11.25 2.12
CA LYS A 33 -2.19 -12.37 2.65
C LYS A 33 -3.60 -12.38 2.09
N ILE A 34 -4.18 -11.21 1.85
CA ILE A 34 -5.58 -11.05 1.42
C ILE A 34 -5.70 -11.14 -0.11
N PHE A 35 -4.68 -10.68 -0.84
CA PHE A 35 -4.62 -10.75 -2.30
C PHE A 35 -3.54 -11.77 -2.70
N PRO A 36 -3.92 -12.98 -3.15
CA PRO A 36 -2.97 -14.00 -3.59
C PRO A 36 -2.25 -13.62 -4.89
#